data_AF-A0A0F7IHD4-F1
#
_entry.id   AF-A0A0F7IHD4-F1
#
_cell.length_a   1.000
_cell.length_b   1.000
_cell.length_c   1.000
_cell.angle_alpha   90.00
_cell.angle_beta   90.00
_cell.angle_gamma   90.00
#
_symmetry.space_group_name_H-M   'P 1'
#
loop_
_entity.id
_entity.type
_entity.pdbx_description
1 polymer ?
#
loop_
_entity_poly.entity_id
_entity_poly.type
_entity_poly.pdbx_seq_one_letter_code
_entity_poly.pdbx_strand_id
1 'polypeptide(L)'
;MGIMEKLFGKQERVNVDEYEELDLSEFEAELEGDSETYIKVAEITSLNEIPEVRRQVYDGNIVIADVAFLKHDKLTLDRVLKDLRQLAEDVHGDIVGLGEDYVIITPMGIKIDRNKIRGTRR
;
A
#
# COMPACT_ATOMS: atom_id res chain seq x y z
N MET A 1 19.18 35.30 -44.95
CA MET A 1 18.11 34.33 -44.67
C MET A 1 18.75 32.95 -44.66
N GLY A 2 18.88 32.18 -43.59
CA GLY A 2 18.35 32.25 -42.23
C GLY A 2 18.54 30.85 -41.63
N ILE A 3 19.80 30.45 -41.40
CA ILE A 3 20.19 29.11 -40.91
C ILE A 3 19.86 28.88 -39.42
N MET A 4 19.09 29.80 -38.82
CA MET A 4 18.64 29.80 -37.42
C MET A 4 17.13 29.49 -37.25
N GLU A 5 16.38 29.24 -38.33
CA GLU A 5 14.93 28.99 -38.26
C GLU A 5 14.54 27.50 -38.16
N LYS A 6 15.51 26.57 -38.24
CA LYS A 6 15.25 25.11 -38.27
C LYS A 6 15.62 24.34 -37.01
N LEU A 7 16.03 25.01 -35.94
CA LEU A 7 16.38 24.39 -34.65
C LEU A 7 15.48 24.80 -33.47
N PHE A 8 14.42 25.59 -33.72
CA PHE A 8 13.45 26.00 -32.69
C PHE A 8 12.06 25.46 -33.04
N GLY A 9 11.95 24.14 -33.13
CA GLY A 9 10.69 23.43 -33.33
C GLY A 9 10.22 22.77 -32.04
N LYS A 10 9.27 23.42 -31.35
CA LYS A 10 8.42 22.91 -30.27
C LYS A 10 9.14 22.19 -29.11
N GLN A 11 9.36 22.92 -28.02
CA GLN A 11 9.10 22.34 -26.71
C GLN A 11 7.62 21.96 -26.68
N GLU A 12 7.32 20.66 -26.84
CA GLU A 12 6.09 20.12 -26.28
C GLU A 12 6.16 20.35 -24.78
N ARG A 13 5.50 21.42 -24.35
CA ARG A 13 5.07 21.53 -22.96
C ARG A 13 4.18 20.32 -22.75
N VAL A 14 4.70 19.31 -22.06
CA VAL A 14 3.87 18.25 -21.49
C VAL A 14 2.82 18.99 -20.67
N ASN A 15 1.59 18.98 -21.18
CA ASN A 15 0.48 19.61 -20.50
C ASN A 15 0.17 18.75 -19.28
N VAL A 16 0.56 19.23 -18.10
CA VAL A 16 0.40 18.53 -16.82
C VAL A 16 -1.09 18.43 -16.45
N ASP A 17 -1.98 19.12 -17.17
CA ASP A 17 -3.42 19.12 -16.92
C ASP A 17 -4.17 17.97 -17.63
N GLU A 18 -3.46 17.05 -18.27
CA GLU A 18 -4.03 15.86 -18.92
C GLU A 18 -3.69 14.57 -18.14
N TYR A 19 -3.71 14.65 -16.80
CA TYR A 19 -3.92 13.45 -15.99
C TYR A 19 -5.41 13.11 -16.04
N GLU A 20 -5.76 12.14 -16.87
CA GLU A 20 -7.07 11.52 -16.81
C GLU A 20 -7.19 10.80 -15.46
N GLU A 21 -8.02 11.32 -14.57
CA GLU A 21 -8.36 10.67 -13.30
C GLU A 21 -9.13 9.40 -13.67
N LEU A 22 -8.47 8.24 -13.59
CA LEU A 22 -9.14 6.97 -13.85
C LEU A 22 -10.25 6.76 -12.83
N ASP A 23 -11.49 6.69 -13.30
CA ASP A 23 -12.62 6.25 -12.51
C ASP A 23 -12.49 4.73 -12.28
N LEU A 24 -12.05 4.36 -11.08
CA LEU A 24 -11.84 2.96 -10.68
C LEU A 24 -13.09 2.36 -10.02
N SER A 25 -14.23 3.06 -10.00
CA SER A 25 -15.46 2.56 -9.37
C SER A 25 -15.96 1.24 -9.95
N GLU A 26 -15.69 0.97 -11.23
CA GLU A 26 -15.99 -0.32 -11.87
C GLU A 26 -15.20 -1.50 -11.25
N PHE A 27 -14.02 -1.25 -10.66
CA PHE A 27 -13.18 -2.27 -10.01
C PHE A 27 -13.48 -2.45 -8.51
N GLU A 28 -14.28 -1.56 -7.90
CA GLU A 28 -14.67 -1.68 -6.49
C GLU A 28 -15.81 -2.69 -6.27
N ALA A 29 -16.51 -3.11 -7.33
CA ALA A 29 -17.78 -3.83 -7.26
C ALA A 29 -17.69 -5.37 -7.37
N GLU A 30 -16.51 -5.97 -7.54
CA GLU A 30 -16.35 -7.43 -7.69
C GLU A 30 -15.45 -8.01 -6.58
N LEU A 31 -16.00 -8.21 -5.38
CA LEU A 31 -15.39 -9.07 -4.34
C LEU A 31 -16.25 -10.30 -4.01
N GLU A 32 -17.27 -10.60 -4.83
CA GLU A 32 -18.15 -11.76 -4.64
C GLU A 32 -17.59 -13.02 -5.33
N GLY A 33 -16.63 -13.66 -4.67
CA GLY A 33 -16.13 -14.98 -5.02
C GLY A 33 -15.73 -15.76 -3.76
N ASP A 34 -16.31 -16.95 -3.56
CA ASP A 34 -16.20 -17.78 -2.35
C ASP A 34 -14.79 -18.32 -2.01
N SER A 35 -13.70 -17.80 -2.60
CA SER A 35 -12.35 -18.35 -2.36
C SER A 35 -11.16 -17.45 -2.78
N GLU A 36 -11.34 -16.14 -3.03
CA GLU A 36 -10.19 -15.31 -3.40
C GLU A 36 -9.60 -14.58 -2.19
N THR A 37 -8.35 -14.89 -1.85
CA THR A 37 -7.53 -14.04 -0.97
C THR A 37 -7.50 -12.64 -1.56
N TYR A 38 -8.02 -11.67 -0.80
CA TYR A 38 -8.01 -10.27 -1.20
C TYR A 38 -7.08 -9.44 -0.31
N ILE A 39 -6.88 -8.19 -0.73
CA ILE A 39 -6.16 -7.18 0.05
C ILE A 39 -7.18 -6.23 0.64
N LYS A 40 -7.13 -6.01 1.96
CA LYS A 40 -7.98 -5.04 2.66
C LYS A 40 -7.13 -3.91 3.22
N VAL A 41 -7.57 -2.68 3.02
CA VAL A 41 -6.97 -1.51 3.65
C VAL A 41 -7.69 -1.25 4.98
N ALA A 42 -6.92 -0.98 6.04
CA ALA A 42 -7.44 -0.66 7.36
C ALA A 42 -6.83 0.66 7.85
N GLU A 43 -7.67 1.63 8.17
CA GLU A 43 -7.25 2.87 8.82
C GLU A 43 -7.12 2.64 10.33
N ILE A 44 -5.90 2.69 10.86
CA ILE A 44 -5.62 2.43 12.26
C ILE A 44 -5.52 3.74 13.01
N THR A 45 -6.58 4.05 13.77
CA THR A 45 -6.64 5.25 14.62
C THR A 45 -6.44 4.92 16.09
N SER A 46 -6.52 3.64 16.46
CA SER A 46 -6.40 3.17 17.83
C SER A 46 -6.07 1.67 17.90
N LEU A 47 -6.22 1.06 19.08
CA LEU A 47 -6.15 -0.40 19.24
C LEU A 47 -7.46 -1.12 18.85
N ASN A 48 -8.54 -0.39 18.59
CA ASN A 48 -9.87 -0.96 18.34
C ASN A 48 -9.96 -1.71 16.99
N GLU A 49 -9.10 -1.36 16.03
CA GLU A 49 -9.09 -1.97 14.70
C GLU A 49 -8.30 -3.29 14.65
N ILE A 50 -7.43 -3.54 15.63
CA ILE A 50 -6.56 -4.73 15.69
C ILE A 50 -7.33 -6.06 15.65
N PRO A 51 -8.47 -6.24 16.34
CA PRO A 51 -9.26 -7.47 16.24
C PRO A 51 -9.77 -7.76 14.81
N GLU A 52 -10.12 -6.72 14.04
CA GLU A 52 -10.56 -6.89 12.65
C GLU A 52 -9.37 -7.21 11.74
N VAL A 53 -8.24 -6.51 11.88
CA VAL A 53 -7.01 -6.86 11.13
C VAL A 53 -6.63 -8.32 11.37
N ARG A 54 -6.69 -8.77 12.62
CA ARG A 54 -6.41 -10.17 13.01
C ARG A 54 -7.36 -11.15 12.33
N ARG A 55 -8.67 -10.88 12.32
CA ARG A 55 -9.66 -11.72 11.63
C ARG A 55 -9.33 -11.86 10.15
N GLN A 56 -9.10 -10.75 9.47
CA GLN A 56 -8.78 -10.75 8.02
C GLN A 56 -7.53 -11.58 7.70
N VAL A 57 -6.47 -11.45 8.50
CA VAL A 57 -5.23 -12.22 8.27
C VAL A 57 -5.43 -13.71 8.59
N TYR A 58 -6.23 -14.07 9.59
CA TYR A 58 -6.58 -15.48 9.84
C TYR A 58 -7.43 -16.09 8.73
N ASP A 59 -8.31 -15.30 8.11
CA ASP A 59 -9.14 -15.70 6.98
C ASP A 59 -8.32 -15.82 5.67
N GLY A 60 -7.01 -15.56 5.72
CA GLY A 60 -6.11 -15.70 4.59
C GLY A 60 -6.03 -14.46 3.69
N ASN A 61 -6.48 -13.30 4.19
CA ASN A 61 -6.38 -12.02 3.47
C ASN A 61 -5.12 -11.25 3.86
N ILE A 62 -4.69 -10.38 2.96
CA ILE A 62 -3.58 -9.44 3.20
C ILE A 62 -4.17 -8.15 3.74
N VAL A 63 -3.54 -7.55 4.74
CA VAL A 63 -3.96 -6.25 5.27
C VAL A 63 -2.88 -5.21 5.05
N ILE A 64 -3.28 -4.07 4.48
CA ILE A 64 -2.48 -2.83 4.46
C ILE A 64 -3.04 -1.92 5.55
N ALA A 65 -2.32 -1.78 6.65
CA ALA A 65 -2.67 -0.90 7.75
C ALA A 65 -2.08 0.50 7.52
N ASP A 66 -2.95 1.50 7.36
CA ASP A 66 -2.59 2.92 7.43
C ASP A 66 -2.48 3.35 8.89
N VAL A 67 -1.28 3.76 9.30
CA VAL A 67 -0.96 4.21 10.66
C VAL A 67 -0.63 5.70 10.71
N ALA A 68 -0.91 6.47 9.65
CA ALA A 68 -0.63 7.90 9.57
C ALA A 68 -1.21 8.69 10.76
N PHE A 69 -2.42 8.33 11.20
CA PHE A 69 -3.10 8.95 12.33
C PHE A 69 -2.34 8.82 13.66
N LEU A 70 -1.54 7.77 13.82
CA LEU A 70 -0.80 7.47 15.05
C LEU A 70 0.65 7.99 15.04
N LYS A 71 1.10 8.62 13.95
CA LYS A 71 2.50 9.05 13.76
C LYS A 71 3.04 9.95 14.88
N HIS A 72 2.16 10.74 15.50
CA HIS A 72 2.52 11.64 16.61
C HIS A 72 2.22 11.04 18.00
N ASP A 73 1.47 9.94 18.09
CA ASP A 73 1.25 9.18 19.32
C ASP A 73 2.09 7.90 19.32
N LYS A 74 3.37 8.07 19.64
CA LYS A 74 4.35 6.97 19.64
C LYS A 74 3.96 5.81 20.56
N LEU A 75 3.31 6.10 21.70
CA LEU A 75 2.94 5.06 22.65
C LEU A 75 1.87 4.14 22.05
N THR A 76 0.86 4.72 21.42
CA THR A 76 -0.21 3.94 20.77
C THR A 76 0.33 3.23 19.53
N LEU A 77 1.15 3.91 18.71
CA LEU A 77 1.81 3.31 17.56
C LEU A 77 2.66 2.08 17.94
N ASP A 78 3.49 2.18 18.97
CA ASP A 78 4.33 1.07 19.42
C ASP A 78 3.51 -0.15 19.88
N ARG A 79 2.37 0.09 20.53
CA ARG A 79 1.44 -0.98 20.94
C ARG A 79 0.78 -1.65 19.73
N VAL A 80 0.28 -0.86 18.79
CA VAL A 80 -0.28 -1.34 17.52
C VAL A 80 0.75 -2.18 16.77
N LEU A 81 1.96 -1.67 16.57
CA LEU A 81 3.03 -2.38 15.86
C LEU A 81 3.44 -3.67 16.58
N LYS A 82 3.44 -3.68 17.91
CA LYS A 82 3.70 -4.91 18.69
C LYS A 82 2.63 -5.97 18.42
N ASP A 83 1.35 -5.60 18.44
CA ASP A 83 0.27 -6.55 18.22
C ASP A 83 0.24 -7.08 16.78
N LEU A 84 0.55 -6.23 15.79
CA LEU A 84 0.65 -6.63 14.38
C LEU A 84 1.86 -7.55 14.12
N ARG A 85 3.00 -7.31 14.78
CA ARG A 85 4.15 -8.22 14.73
C ARG A 85 3.83 -9.57 15.34
N GLN A 86 3.18 -9.58 16.51
CA GLN A 86 2.74 -10.81 17.16
C GLN A 86 1.77 -11.59 16.24
N LEU A 87 0.83 -10.90 15.60
CA LEU A 87 -0.07 -11.51 14.62
C LEU A 87 0.69 -12.20 13.48
N ALA A 88 1.67 -11.53 12.87
CA ALA A 88 2.46 -12.11 11.79
C ALA A 88 3.25 -13.36 12.25
N GLU A 89 3.75 -13.37 13.48
CA GLU A 89 4.39 -14.53 14.08
C GLU A 89 3.39 -15.67 14.32
N ASP A 90 2.22 -15.38 14.91
CA ASP A 90 1.17 -16.35 15.22
C ASP A 90 0.71 -17.11 13.96
N VAL A 91 0.59 -16.42 12.82
CA VAL A 91 0.14 -17.00 11.55
C VAL A 91 1.28 -17.49 10.66
N HIS A 92 2.53 -17.43 11.10
CA HIS A 92 3.72 -17.71 10.27
C HIS A 92 3.78 -16.90 8.96
N GLY A 93 3.20 -15.69 8.98
CA GLY A 93 3.08 -14.76 7.88
C GLY A 93 4.33 -13.88 7.70
N ASP A 94 4.14 -12.68 7.16
CA ASP A 94 5.19 -11.66 7.04
C ASP A 94 4.61 -10.26 7.33
N ILE A 95 5.48 -9.37 7.81
CA ILE A 95 5.15 -7.98 8.14
C ILE A 95 6.28 -7.04 7.69
N VAL A 96 5.91 -5.95 7.02
CA VAL A 96 6.87 -4.91 6.61
C VAL A 96 6.25 -3.52 6.68
N GLY A 97 7.05 -2.52 7.03
CA GLY A 97 6.69 -1.13 6.84
C GLY A 97 6.84 -0.72 5.37
N LEU A 98 5.86 -0.02 4.84
CA LEU A 98 5.87 0.59 3.51
C LEU A 98 5.84 2.12 3.67
N GLY A 99 6.98 2.76 3.45
CA GLY A 99 7.12 4.20 3.70
C GLY A 99 7.07 4.52 5.19
N GLU A 100 6.46 5.65 5.54
CA GLU A 100 6.32 6.08 6.94
C GLU A 100 4.93 5.79 7.53
N ASP A 101 3.95 5.57 6.66
CA ASP A 101 2.54 5.63 7.04
C ASP A 101 1.82 4.28 6.89
N TYR A 102 2.42 3.29 6.23
CA TYR A 102 1.78 2.00 6.00
C TYR A 102 2.56 0.82 6.56
N VAL A 103 1.81 -0.20 6.98
CA VAL A 103 2.32 -1.52 7.37
C VAL A 103 1.55 -2.59 6.60
N ILE A 104 2.27 -3.50 5.95
CA ILE A 104 1.66 -4.64 5.25
C ILE A 104 1.80 -5.88 6.13
N ILE A 105 0.71 -6.61 6.32
CA ILE A 105 0.64 -7.89 7.04
C ILE A 105 0.08 -8.94 6.08
N THR A 106 0.76 -10.08 6.00
CA THR A 106 0.41 -11.18 5.10
C THR A 106 0.14 -12.48 5.87
N PRO A 107 -0.76 -13.35 5.39
CA PRO A 107 -1.06 -14.63 6.00
C PRO A 107 0.03 -15.68 5.70
N MET A 108 -0.16 -16.90 6.21
CA MET A 108 0.73 -18.03 5.93
C MET A 108 0.88 -18.27 4.42
N GLY A 109 2.09 -18.59 3.98
CA GLY A 109 2.38 -18.92 2.58
C GLY A 109 2.61 -17.72 1.66
N ILE A 110 2.40 -16.49 2.16
CA ILE A 110 2.70 -15.25 1.44
C ILE A 110 3.89 -14.56 2.12
N LYS A 111 4.86 -14.10 1.33
CA LYS A 111 6.07 -13.40 1.80
C LYS A 111 6.30 -12.11 1.02
N ILE A 112 6.89 -11.13 1.67
CA ILE A 112 7.19 -9.84 1.07
C ILE A 112 8.65 -9.82 0.65
N ASP A 113 8.91 -9.78 -0.66
CA ASP A 113 10.27 -9.59 -1.16
C ASP A 113 10.71 -8.15 -0.88
N ARG A 114 11.78 -8.02 -0.08
CA ARG A 114 12.36 -6.72 0.29
C ARG A 114 13.32 -6.20 -0.78
N ASN A 115 13.63 -7.00 -1.80
CA ASN A 115 14.38 -6.58 -2.97
C ASN A 115 13.49 -5.73 -3.89
N LYS A 116 13.47 -4.43 -3.63
CA LYS A 116 12.67 -3.48 -4.41
C LYS A 116 13.09 -3.52 -5.88
N ILE A 117 12.12 -3.63 -6.78
CA ILE A 117 12.31 -3.33 -8.20
C ILE A 117 12.68 -1.84 -8.31
N ARG A 118 13.81 -1.55 -8.95
CA ARG A 118 14.31 -0.18 -9.18
C ARG A 118 14.60 0.02 -10.65
N GLY A 119 14.32 1.21 -11.17
CA GLY A 119 14.69 1.57 -12.54
C GLY A 119 16.20 1.50 -12.73
N THR A 120 16.65 0.82 -13.77
CA THR A 120 18.05 0.87 -14.21
C THR A 120 18.33 2.25 -14.77
N ARG A 121 19.20 3.03 -14.10
CA ARG A 121 19.77 4.23 -14.72
C ARG A 121 20.61 3.78 -15.92
N ARG A 122 20.12 4.01 -17.13
CA ARG A 122 20.94 3.99 -18.35
C ARG A 122 21.64 5.34 -18.50
#